data_AF-A0A9D7I8C8-F1
#
_entry.id   AF-A0A9D7I8C8-F1
#
_cell.length_a   1.000
_cell.length_b   1.000
_cell.length_c   1.000
_cell.angle_alpha   90.00
_cell.angle_beta   90.00
_cell.angle_gamma   90.00
#
_symmetry.space_group_name_H-M   'P 1'
#
loop_
_entity.id
_entity.type
_entity.pdbx_description
1 polymer ?
#
loop_
_entity_poly.entity_id
_entity_poly.type
_entity_poly.pdbx_seq_one_letter_code
_entity_poly.pdbx_strand_id
1 'polypeptide(L)'
;MNANEEEVPLSKTRRKQQMEELQSLGEELVALSTERIKKIDIPEELRSAVTDARRMTRHDEAKRRQMQYIGKIMRNVDVEPIRAALALVRGESASETARLHRLERLRTDLLADETVLQVIATDYPTVDLQHLRSLRRAALKEHEQNRAPRSFRAIYQLLKDLDQEKAPGNRAQRKRGID
;
A
#
# COMPACT_ATOMS: atom_id res chain seq x y z
N MET A 1 -22.92 36.78 -32.51
CA MET A 1 -23.28 36.45 -31.12
C MET A 1 -21.99 36.05 -30.44
N ASN A 2 -21.47 36.93 -29.59
CA ASN A 2 -20.21 36.73 -28.88
C ASN A 2 -20.49 35.99 -27.58
N ALA A 3 -19.85 34.84 -27.39
CA ALA A 3 -19.63 34.25 -26.08
C ALA A 3 -18.15 33.86 -26.05
N ASN A 4 -17.28 34.86 -25.86
CA ASN A 4 -15.95 34.63 -25.33
C ASN A 4 -16.18 34.10 -23.91
N GLU A 5 -16.07 32.79 -23.75
CA GLU A 5 -15.87 32.17 -22.45
C GLU A 5 -14.54 32.72 -21.92
N GLU A 6 -14.63 33.76 -21.08
CA GLU A 6 -13.50 34.27 -20.34
C GLU A 6 -12.97 33.16 -19.43
N GLU A 7 -11.93 32.47 -19.90
CA GLU A 7 -11.05 31.65 -19.07
C GLU A 7 -10.53 32.54 -17.94
N VAL A 8 -11.19 32.48 -16.77
CA VAL A 8 -10.79 33.22 -15.58
C VAL A 8 -9.33 32.85 -15.29
N PRO A 9 -8.38 33.80 -15.37
CA PRO A 9 -6.97 33.48 -15.19
C PRO A 9 -6.76 32.88 -13.80
N LEU A 10 -6.37 31.61 -13.73
CA LEU A 10 -6.03 30.96 -12.47
C LEU A 10 -5.04 31.84 -11.68
N SER A 11 -5.39 32.13 -10.43
CA SER A 11 -4.53 32.95 -9.56
C SER A 11 -3.11 32.39 -9.49
N LYS A 12 -2.10 33.24 -9.30
CA LYS A 12 -0.68 32.83 -9.21
C LYS A 12 -0.48 31.66 -8.23
N THR A 13 -1.24 31.65 -7.13
CA THR A 13 -1.26 30.57 -6.13
C THR A 13 -1.80 29.25 -6.69
N ARG A 14 -2.92 29.27 -7.43
CA ARG A 14 -3.49 28.05 -8.03
C ARG A 14 -2.60 27.43 -9.10
N ARG A 15 -1.95 28.26 -9.92
CA ARG A 15 -0.96 27.78 -10.91
C ARG A 15 0.21 27.08 -10.21
N LYS A 16 0.74 27.67 -9.13
CA LYS A 16 1.80 27.04 -8.33
C LYS A 16 1.36 25.68 -7.77
N GLN A 17 0.17 25.59 -7.18
CA GLN A 17 -0.38 24.35 -6.64
C GLN A 17 -0.55 23.27 -7.71
N GLN A 18 -1.05 23.61 -8.89
CA GLN A 18 -1.16 22.67 -10.02
C GLN A 18 0.22 22.14 -10.44
N MET A 19 1.25 22.99 -10.48
CA MET A 19 2.60 22.55 -10.83
C MET A 19 3.19 21.61 -9.77
N GLU A 20 2.97 21.91 -8.49
CA GLU A 20 3.40 21.05 -7.38
C GLU A 20 2.67 19.70 -7.40
N GLU A 21 1.37 19.70 -7.74
CA GLU A 21 0.59 18.49 -7.88
C GLU A 21 1.09 17.60 -9.02
N LEU A 22 1.36 18.17 -10.20
CA LEU A 22 1.92 17.44 -11.34
C LEU A 22 3.30 16.84 -11.02
N GLN A 23 4.13 17.60 -10.30
CA GLN A 23 5.42 17.11 -9.82
C GLN A 23 5.25 15.93 -8.87
N SER A 24 4.33 16.03 -7.90
CA SER A 24 4.01 14.95 -6.95
C SER A 24 3.51 13.69 -7.66
N LEU A 25 2.62 13.82 -8.64
CA LEU A 25 2.14 12.68 -9.44
C LEU A 25 3.29 11.99 -10.17
N GLY A 26 4.23 12.77 -10.73
CA GLY A 26 5.44 12.25 -11.35
C GLY A 26 6.34 11.48 -10.37
N GLU A 27 6.49 11.99 -9.15
CA GLU A 27 7.25 11.32 -8.08
C GLU A 27 6.61 10.00 -7.66
N GLU A 28 5.29 9.99 -7.49
CA GLU A 28 4.54 8.78 -7.17
C GLU A 28 4.62 7.74 -8.30
N LEU A 29 4.56 8.18 -9.56
CA LEU A 29 4.71 7.31 -10.72
C LEU A 29 6.09 6.61 -10.73
N VAL A 30 7.17 7.31 -10.34
CA VAL A 30 8.52 6.74 -10.18
C VAL A 30 8.60 5.74 -9.03
N ALA A 31 7.81 5.94 -7.97
CA ALA A 31 7.76 5.04 -6.83
C ALA A 31 7.00 3.72 -7.11
N LEU A 32 6.20 3.65 -8.18
CA LEU A 32 5.47 2.44 -8.55
C LEU A 32 6.40 1.31 -9.02
N SER A 33 5.89 0.07 -8.92
CA SER A 33 6.55 -1.10 -9.50
C SER A 33 6.50 -1.07 -11.02
N THR A 34 7.47 -1.73 -11.67
CA THR A 34 7.53 -1.83 -13.14
C THR A 34 6.24 -2.40 -13.74
N GLU A 35 5.67 -3.41 -13.08
CA GLU A 35 4.43 -4.05 -13.52
C GLU A 35 3.20 -3.14 -13.41
N ARG A 36 3.16 -2.24 -12.42
CA ARG A 36 2.09 -1.25 -12.33
C ARG A 36 2.24 -0.19 -13.41
N ILE A 37 3.45 0.34 -13.63
CA ILE A 37 3.74 1.35 -14.67
C ILE A 37 3.38 0.84 -16.07
N LYS A 38 3.66 -0.44 -16.37
CA LYS A 38 3.28 -1.07 -17.66
C LYS A 38 1.77 -1.08 -17.92
N LYS A 39 0.94 -1.07 -16.87
CA LYS A 39 -0.52 -1.09 -16.98
C LYS A 39 -1.13 0.31 -17.10
N ILE A 40 -0.36 1.35 -16.81
CA ILE A 40 -0.82 2.73 -16.97
C ILE A 40 -0.57 3.13 -18.42
N ASP A 41 -1.63 3.59 -19.08
CA ASP A 41 -1.53 4.21 -20.39
C ASP A 41 -0.88 5.58 -20.24
N ILE A 42 0.39 5.67 -20.64
CA ILE A 42 1.19 6.89 -20.61
C ILE A 42 2.04 6.96 -21.88
N PRO A 43 2.35 8.17 -22.37
CA PRO A 43 3.25 8.37 -23.49
C PRO A 43 4.62 7.73 -23.26
N GLU A 44 5.24 7.23 -24.34
CA GLU A 44 6.53 6.54 -24.27
C GLU A 44 7.64 7.44 -23.69
N GLU A 45 7.62 8.74 -23.99
CA GLU A 45 8.55 9.71 -23.40
C GLU A 45 8.50 9.70 -21.87
N LEU A 46 7.29 9.74 -21.30
CA LEU A 46 7.10 9.68 -19.85
C LEU A 46 7.52 8.31 -19.29
N ARG A 47 7.20 7.23 -20.00
CA ARG A 47 7.56 5.86 -19.61
C ARG A 47 9.07 5.66 -19.54
N SER A 48 9.82 6.14 -20.54
CA SER A 48 11.28 6.12 -20.55
C SER A 48 11.83 6.95 -19.39
N ALA A 49 11.34 8.19 -19.25
CA ALA A 49 11.84 9.10 -18.22
C ALA A 49 11.68 8.53 -16.80
N VAL A 50 10.52 7.92 -16.52
CA VAL A 50 10.24 7.23 -15.25
C VAL A 50 11.15 6.01 -15.05
N THR A 51 11.36 5.21 -16.09
CA THR A 51 12.21 4.01 -16.02
C THR A 51 13.67 4.39 -15.71
N ASP A 52 14.17 5.47 -16.31
CA ASP A 52 15.51 5.99 -16.07
C ASP A 52 15.66 6.53 -14.63
N ALA A 53 14.68 7.31 -14.16
CA ALA A 53 14.68 7.85 -12.79
C ALA A 53 14.74 6.76 -11.72
N ARG A 54 14.15 5.58 -11.99
CA ARG A 54 14.16 4.43 -11.09
C ARG A 54 15.52 3.74 -10.99
N ARG A 55 16.34 3.79 -12.04
CA ARG A 55 17.70 3.23 -12.06
C ARG A 55 18.71 4.13 -11.34
N MET A 56 18.40 5.42 -11.21
CA MET A 56 19.27 6.40 -10.54
C MET A 56 19.22 6.28 -9.01
N THR A 57 20.35 6.51 -8.37
CA THR A 57 20.48 6.50 -6.90
C THR A 57 19.77 7.69 -6.28
N ARG A 58 19.27 7.52 -5.04
CA ARG A 58 18.39 8.50 -4.37
C ARG A 58 19.04 9.87 -4.15
N HIS A 59 20.36 9.92 -3.99
CA HIS A 59 21.10 11.14 -3.64
C HIS A 59 21.86 11.74 -4.83
N ASP A 60 21.56 11.31 -6.05
CA ASP A 60 22.22 11.84 -7.24
C ASP A 60 21.49 13.06 -7.79
N GLU A 61 22.28 14.07 -8.13
CA GLU A 61 21.87 15.25 -8.87
C GLU A 61 21.24 14.86 -10.23
N ALA A 62 21.69 13.76 -10.85
CA ALA A 62 21.05 13.20 -12.04
C ALA A 62 19.57 12.83 -11.79
N LYS A 63 19.25 12.20 -10.65
CA LYS A 63 17.87 11.86 -10.29
C LYS A 63 17.02 13.09 -10.07
N ARG A 64 17.58 14.11 -9.41
CA ARG A 64 16.88 15.39 -9.20
C ARG A 64 16.51 16.05 -10.53
N ARG A 65 17.44 16.11 -11.49
CA ARG A 65 17.19 16.65 -12.83
C ARG A 65 16.18 15.80 -13.60
N GLN A 66 16.27 14.49 -13.51
CA GLN A 66 15.31 13.58 -14.12
C GLN A 66 13.90 13.80 -13.55
N MET A 67 13.77 14.02 -12.25
CA MET A 67 12.47 14.34 -11.64
C MET A 67 11.89 15.67 -12.13
N GLN A 68 12.73 16.68 -12.36
CA GLN A 68 12.29 17.95 -12.95
C GLN A 68 11.86 17.78 -14.41
N TYR A 69 12.56 16.93 -15.17
CA TYR A 69 12.18 16.61 -16.54
C TYR A 69 10.85 15.85 -16.60
N ILE A 70 10.64 14.87 -15.71
CA ILE A 70 9.34 14.21 -15.55
C ILE A 70 8.25 15.24 -15.24
N GLY A 71 8.47 16.15 -14.29
CA GLY A 71 7.54 17.25 -14.01
C GLY A 71 7.26 18.14 -15.22
N LYS A 72 8.24 18.35 -16.10
CA LYS A 72 8.04 19.05 -17.38
C LYS A 72 7.15 18.26 -18.33
N ILE A 73 7.37 16.96 -18.50
CA ILE A 73 6.55 16.09 -19.34
C ILE A 73 5.11 16.06 -18.82
N MET A 74 4.92 15.93 -17.50
CA MET A 74 3.60 15.87 -16.85
C MET A 74 2.69 17.07 -17.15
N ARG A 75 3.26 18.22 -17.56
CA ARG A 75 2.49 19.42 -17.97
C ARG A 75 1.86 19.31 -19.34
N ASN A 76 2.32 18.37 -20.16
CA ASN A 76 1.95 18.22 -21.57
C ASN A 76 1.23 16.91 -21.87
N VAL A 77 0.89 16.11 -20.85
CA VAL A 77 0.21 14.82 -20.99
C VAL A 77 -1.16 14.86 -20.34
N ASP A 78 -2.06 13.98 -20.78
CA ASP A 78 -3.28 13.71 -20.03
C ASP A 78 -2.93 12.98 -18.73
N VAL A 79 -3.23 13.64 -17.61
CA VAL A 79 -2.90 13.15 -16.27
C VAL A 79 -4.02 12.34 -15.64
N GLU A 80 -5.21 12.33 -16.23
CA GLU A 80 -6.36 11.64 -15.64
C GLU A 80 -6.15 10.12 -15.53
N PRO A 81 -5.59 9.42 -16.55
CA PRO A 81 -5.25 8.00 -16.42
C PRO A 81 -4.21 7.73 -15.33
N ILE A 82 -3.26 8.65 -15.15
CA ILE A 82 -2.20 8.56 -14.13
C ILE A 82 -2.82 8.73 -12.73
N ARG A 83 -3.70 9.72 -12.55
CA ARG A 83 -4.43 9.97 -11.30
C ARG A 83 -5.28 8.77 -10.92
N ALA A 84 -6.06 8.24 -11.87
CA ALA A 84 -6.91 7.07 -11.64
C ALA A 84 -6.08 5.86 -11.21
N ALA A 85 -4.97 5.58 -11.91
CA ALA A 85 -4.08 4.49 -11.55
C ALA A 85 -3.45 4.66 -10.16
N LEU A 86 -2.97 5.86 -9.82
CA LEU A 86 -2.43 6.17 -8.51
C LEU A 86 -3.48 6.06 -7.40
N ALA A 87 -4.72 6.50 -7.66
CA ALA A 87 -5.83 6.37 -6.72
C ALA A 87 -6.14 4.89 -6.40
N LEU A 88 -6.12 4.01 -7.40
CA LEU A 88 -6.28 2.57 -7.20
C LEU A 88 -5.18 2.00 -6.31
N VAL A 89 -3.92 2.37 -6.57
CA VAL A 89 -2.77 1.93 -5.75
C VAL A 89 -2.90 2.41 -4.31
N ARG A 90 -3.23 3.69 -4.11
CA ARG A 90 -3.45 4.25 -2.77
C ARG A 90 -4.60 3.54 -2.04
N GLY A 91 -5.68 3.23 -2.75
CA GLY A 91 -6.82 2.48 -2.22
C GLY A 91 -6.44 1.06 -1.81
N GLU A 92 -5.68 0.34 -2.64
CA GLU A 92 -5.13 -0.97 -2.30
C GLU A 92 -4.22 -0.91 -1.06
N SER A 93 -3.31 0.07 -0.99
CA SER A 93 -2.44 0.28 0.16
C SER A 93 -3.22 0.60 1.43
N ALA A 94 -4.20 1.50 1.36
CA ALA A 94 -5.05 1.83 2.49
C ALA A 94 -5.86 0.61 2.98
N SER A 95 -6.38 -0.20 2.06
CA SER A 95 -7.08 -1.44 2.37
C SER A 95 -6.17 -2.44 3.08
N GLU A 96 -4.93 -2.63 2.59
CA GLU A 96 -3.96 -3.53 3.24
C GLU A 96 -3.55 -3.00 4.61
N THR A 97 -3.27 -1.70 4.77
CA THR A 97 -2.99 -1.10 6.08
C THR A 97 -4.17 -1.29 7.05
N ALA A 98 -5.40 -1.02 6.60
CA ALA A 98 -6.60 -1.24 7.41
C ALA A 98 -6.76 -2.72 7.80
N ARG A 99 -6.43 -3.64 6.89
CA ARG A 99 -6.44 -5.08 7.13
C ARG A 99 -5.43 -5.49 8.19
N LEU A 100 -4.18 -5.05 8.09
CA LEU A 100 -3.15 -5.31 9.11
C LEU A 100 -3.58 -4.78 10.48
N HIS A 101 -4.13 -3.56 10.55
CA HIS A 101 -4.66 -3.02 11.79
C HIS A 101 -5.86 -3.79 12.34
N ARG A 102 -6.73 -4.35 11.48
CA ARG A 102 -7.81 -5.25 11.94
C ARG A 102 -7.23 -6.49 12.61
N LEU A 103 -6.19 -7.10 12.05
CA LEU A 103 -5.52 -8.26 12.65
C LEU A 103 -4.84 -7.91 13.98
N GLU A 104 -4.21 -6.74 14.06
CA GLU A 104 -3.62 -6.25 15.30
C GLU A 104 -4.66 -6.06 16.40
N ARG A 105 -5.81 -5.46 16.09
CA ARG A 105 -6.94 -5.31 17.02
C ARG A 105 -7.47 -6.67 17.46
N LEU A 106 -7.74 -7.57 16.52
CA LEU A 106 -8.27 -8.91 16.80
C LEU A 106 -7.37 -9.71 17.75
N ARG A 107 -6.05 -9.60 17.61
CA ARG A 107 -5.10 -10.18 18.57
C ARG A 107 -5.23 -9.54 19.96
N THR A 108 -5.25 -8.21 20.04
CA THR A 108 -5.36 -7.50 21.32
C THR A 108 -6.67 -7.84 22.03
N ASP A 109 -7.78 -7.87 21.28
CA ASP A 109 -9.10 -8.22 21.80
C ASP A 109 -9.12 -9.69 22.28
N LEU A 110 -8.49 -10.61 21.55
CA LEU A 110 -8.37 -12.02 21.97
C LEU A 110 -7.60 -12.19 23.28
N LEU A 111 -6.57 -11.38 23.53
CA LEU A 111 -5.87 -11.41 24.80
C LEU A 111 -6.79 -10.92 25.93
N ALA A 112 -7.57 -9.87 25.70
CA ALA A 112 -8.48 -9.30 26.69
C ALA A 112 -9.69 -10.21 26.98
N ASP A 113 -10.25 -10.84 25.94
CA ASP A 113 -11.47 -11.64 26.03
C ASP A 113 -11.35 -12.94 25.22
N GLU A 114 -11.58 -14.07 25.89
CA GLU A 114 -11.54 -15.39 25.26
C GLU A 114 -12.71 -15.61 24.29
N THR A 115 -13.83 -14.90 24.45
CA THR A 115 -15.01 -15.05 23.57
C THR A 115 -14.72 -14.60 22.12
N VAL A 116 -13.65 -13.83 21.91
CA VAL A 116 -13.17 -13.45 20.57
C VAL A 116 -12.76 -14.68 19.75
N LEU A 117 -12.45 -15.82 20.37
CA LEU A 117 -12.23 -17.08 19.66
C LEU A 117 -13.42 -17.48 18.78
N GLN A 118 -14.66 -17.23 19.22
CA GLN A 118 -15.86 -17.53 18.44
C GLN A 118 -15.98 -16.60 17.22
N VAL A 119 -15.59 -15.33 17.38
CA VAL A 119 -15.53 -14.37 16.27
C VAL A 119 -14.50 -14.83 15.23
N ILE A 120 -13.30 -15.21 15.70
CA ILE A 120 -12.24 -15.73 14.83
C ILE A 120 -12.67 -17.02 14.13
N ALA A 121 -13.35 -17.94 14.82
CA ALA A 121 -13.87 -19.17 14.22
C ALA A 121 -14.90 -18.91 13.12
N THR A 122 -15.72 -17.87 13.29
CA THR A 122 -16.73 -17.47 12.31
C THR A 122 -16.08 -16.87 11.07
N ASP A 123 -15.10 -15.99 11.27
CA ASP A 123 -14.40 -15.32 10.17
C ASP A 123 -13.40 -16.24 9.44
N TYR A 124 -12.82 -17.22 10.14
CA TYR A 124 -11.82 -18.15 9.64
C TYR A 124 -12.18 -19.60 10.05
N PRO A 125 -13.10 -20.27 9.35
CA PRO A 125 -13.58 -21.61 9.73
C PRO A 125 -12.50 -22.71 9.75
N THR A 126 -11.36 -22.48 9.10
CA THR A 126 -10.23 -23.42 9.03
C THR A 126 -9.24 -23.27 10.19
N VAL A 127 -9.48 -22.35 11.13
CA VAL A 127 -8.56 -22.09 12.25
C VAL A 127 -8.49 -23.29 13.22
N ASP A 128 -7.27 -23.65 13.63
CA ASP A 128 -7.07 -24.53 14.78
C ASP A 128 -7.29 -23.75 16.08
N LEU A 129 -8.53 -23.83 16.60
CA LEU A 129 -8.93 -23.16 17.85
C LEU A 129 -8.15 -23.66 19.06
N GLN A 130 -7.70 -24.92 19.06
CA GLN A 130 -6.97 -25.48 20.19
C GLN A 130 -5.54 -24.94 20.25
N HIS A 131 -4.91 -24.80 19.08
CA HIS A 131 -3.63 -24.12 18.96
C HIS A 131 -3.74 -22.64 19.37
N LEU A 132 -4.75 -21.92 18.86
CA LEU A 132 -4.96 -20.51 19.17
C LEU A 132 -5.24 -20.27 20.68
N ARG A 133 -6.04 -21.12 21.34
CA ARG A 133 -6.22 -21.10 22.79
C ARG A 133 -4.92 -21.27 23.56
N SER A 134 -4.07 -22.20 23.09
CA SER A 134 -2.78 -22.48 23.73
C SER A 134 -1.84 -21.28 23.61
N LEU A 135 -1.79 -20.64 22.43
CA LEU A 135 -1.03 -19.41 22.21
C LEU A 135 -1.53 -18.26 23.09
N ARG A 136 -2.86 -18.09 23.23
CA ARG A 136 -3.44 -17.06 24.12
C ARG A 136 -2.98 -17.24 25.57
N ARG A 137 -3.13 -18.45 26.13
CA ARG A 137 -2.70 -18.75 27.51
C ARG A 137 -1.20 -18.49 27.69
N ALA A 138 -0.38 -18.89 26.72
CA ALA A 138 1.06 -18.64 26.75
C ALA A 138 1.38 -17.14 26.70
N ALA A 139 0.67 -16.37 25.86
CA ALA A 139 0.86 -14.91 25.75
C ALA A 139 0.48 -14.18 27.05
N LEU A 140 -0.63 -14.57 27.71
CA LEU A 140 -1.02 -14.01 29.01
C LEU A 140 0.04 -14.30 30.08
N LYS A 141 0.51 -15.56 30.14
CA LYS A 141 1.58 -15.96 31.07
C LYS A 141 2.91 -15.25 30.79
N GLU A 142 3.27 -15.07 29.53
CA GLU A 142 4.46 -14.29 29.13
C GLU A 142 4.36 -12.84 29.61
N HIS A 143 3.19 -12.22 29.44
CA HIS A 143 2.92 -10.86 29.89
C HIS A 143 2.98 -10.72 31.42
N GLU A 144 2.32 -11.60 32.17
CA GLU A 144 2.38 -11.64 33.64
C GLU A 144 3.81 -11.82 34.16
N GLN A 145 4.64 -12.57 33.44
CA GLN A 145 6.02 -12.87 33.82
C GLN A 145 7.03 -11.85 33.26
N ASN A 146 6.57 -10.76 32.62
CA ASN A 146 7.42 -9.77 31.94
C ASN A 146 8.45 -10.41 30.98
N ARG A 147 8.04 -11.49 30.30
CA ARG A 147 8.88 -12.22 29.34
C ARG A 147 8.72 -11.64 27.94
N ALA A 148 9.66 -12.01 27.06
CA ALA A 148 9.58 -11.66 25.65
C ALA A 148 8.23 -12.16 25.04
N PRO A 149 7.51 -11.32 24.27
CA PRO A 149 6.15 -11.58 23.81
C PRO A 149 6.13 -12.50 22.58
N ARG A 150 6.68 -13.72 22.71
CA ARG A 150 6.81 -14.69 21.63
C ARG A 150 5.45 -15.19 21.17
N SER A 151 4.61 -15.59 22.12
CA SER A 151 3.27 -16.12 21.83
C SER A 151 2.35 -15.01 21.28
N PHE A 152 2.50 -13.77 21.75
CA PHE A 152 1.79 -12.62 21.18
C PHE A 152 2.15 -12.34 19.71
N ARG A 153 3.43 -12.50 19.34
CA ARG A 153 3.86 -12.42 17.93
C ARG A 153 3.32 -13.60 17.11
N ALA A 154 3.33 -14.80 17.69
CA ALA A 154 2.82 -16.01 17.03
C ALA A 154 1.32 -15.92 16.72
N ILE A 155 0.51 -15.36 17.62
CA ILE A 155 -0.93 -15.13 17.37
C ILE A 155 -1.13 -14.24 16.13
N TYR A 156 -0.40 -13.12 16.03
CA TYR A 156 -0.50 -12.25 14.86
C TYR A 156 -0.11 -12.97 13.57
N GLN A 157 0.97 -13.76 13.62
CA GLN A 157 1.42 -14.51 12.45
C GLN A 157 0.37 -15.53 11.99
N LEU A 158 -0.22 -16.28 12.92
CA LEU A 158 -1.31 -17.21 12.63
C LEU A 158 -2.53 -16.51 12.01
N LEU A 159 -2.98 -15.39 12.61
CA LEU A 159 -4.10 -14.61 12.08
C LEU A 159 -3.81 -14.06 10.67
N LYS A 160 -2.59 -13.59 10.44
CA LYS A 160 -2.13 -13.12 9.12
C LYS A 160 -2.13 -14.25 8.09
N ASP A 161 -1.69 -15.44 8.46
CA ASP A 161 -1.69 -16.59 7.56
C ASP A 161 -3.12 -17.01 7.17
N LEU A 162 -4.04 -17.10 8.14
CA LEU A 162 -5.46 -17.40 7.89
C LEU A 162 -6.12 -16.35 6.99
N ASP A 163 -5.85 -15.07 7.25
CA ASP A 163 -6.39 -13.96 6.47
C ASP A 163 -5.82 -13.95 5.04
N GLN A 164 -4.56 -14.35 4.84
CA GLN A 164 -3.98 -14.54 3.51
C GLN A 164 -4.58 -15.73 2.76
N GLU A 165 -4.91 -16.82 3.45
CA GLU A 165 -5.57 -17.99 2.86
C GLU A 165 -7.01 -17.71 2.42
N LYS A 166 -7.70 -16.82 3.15
CA LYS A 166 -9.04 -16.33 2.82
C LYS A 166 -9.06 -15.42 1.58
N ALA A 167 -7.99 -14.67 1.32
CA ALA A 167 -7.91 -13.78 0.16
C ALA A 167 -7.63 -14.57 -1.15
N PRO A 168 -8.53 -14.57 -2.15
CA PRO A 168 -8.42 -15.43 -3.34
C PRO A 168 -7.26 -15.11 -4.31
N GLY A 169 -6.42 -14.10 -4.02
CA GLY A 169 -5.34 -13.65 -4.92
C GLY A 169 -3.92 -14.12 -4.56
N ASN A 170 -3.67 -14.71 -3.38
CA ASN A 170 -2.29 -14.87 -2.88
C ASN A 170 -1.75 -16.31 -2.85
N ARG A 171 -2.53 -17.29 -3.34
CA ARG A 171 -2.11 -18.73 -3.39
C ARG A 171 -0.86 -18.97 -4.25
N ALA A 172 -0.48 -18.04 -5.13
CA ALA A 172 0.61 -18.22 -6.11
C ALA A 172 2.04 -18.02 -5.56
N GLN A 173 2.23 -17.56 -4.32
CA GLN A 173 3.58 -17.20 -3.83
C GLN A 173 4.20 -18.21 -2.85
N ARG A 174 3.45 -19.23 -2.38
CA ARG A 174 3.95 -20.20 -1.39
C ARG A 174 4.74 -21.40 -1.96
N LYS A 175 4.86 -21.56 -3.28
CA LYS A 175 5.55 -22.73 -3.89
C LYS A 175 7.03 -22.56 -4.22
N ARG A 176 7.71 -21.52 -3.74
CA ARG A 176 9.18 -21.40 -3.90
C ARG A 176 9.81 -21.00 -2.57
N GLY A 177 10.51 -21.96 -1.94
CA GLY A 177 11.43 -21.66 -0.86
C GLY A 177 11.25 -22.54 0.37
N ILE A 178 11.36 -23.86 0.22
CA ILE A 178 12.05 -24.74 1.18
C ILE A 178 12.64 -25.89 0.33
N ASP A 179 13.91 -25.74 -0.04
CA ASP A 179 14.85 -26.86 -0.20
C ASP A 179 15.90 -26.70 0.91
#